data_AF-A0A451APN2-F1
#
_entry.id   AF-A0A451APN2-F1
#
_cell.length_a   1.000
_cell.length_b   1.000
_cell.length_c   1.000
_cell.angle_alpha   90.00
_cell.angle_beta   90.00
_cell.angle_gamma   90.00
#
_symmetry.space_group_name_H-M   'P 1'
#
loop_
_entity.id
_entity.type
_entity.pdbx_description
1 polymer ?
#
loop_
_entity_poly.entity_id
_entity_poly.type
_entity_poly.pdbx_seq_one_letter_code
_entity_poly.pdbx_strand_id
1 'polypeptide(L)'
;MGEVLNDMGDDRPGVGVDPETKLPAMSWAAIPGSPALKLGEGMRGEANLNAFDSERWEREETITVGACYLSVYPVTVIQYQAFVAAGGYEDQRWWTDAG
;
A
#
# COMPACT_ATOMS: atom_id res chain seq x y z
N MET A 1 7.27 16.01 12.01
CA MET A 1 7.12 16.38 10.58
C MET A 1 5.78 15.97 9.97
N GLY A 2 5.08 14.92 10.44
CA GLY A 2 3.75 14.54 9.94
C GLY A 2 2.55 15.31 10.53
N GLU A 3 2.66 15.83 11.75
CA GLU A 3 1.59 16.59 12.42
C GLU A 3 1.27 17.93 11.72
N VAL A 4 2.30 18.61 11.19
CA VAL A 4 2.15 19.90 10.50
C VAL A 4 1.35 19.77 9.20
N LEU A 5 1.43 18.63 8.52
CA LEU A 5 0.61 18.35 7.32
C LEU A 5 -0.85 18.01 7.69
N ASN A 6 -1.07 17.42 8.87
CA ASN A 6 -2.42 17.17 9.39
C ASN A 6 -3.16 18.48 9.71
N ASP A 7 -2.45 19.47 10.26
CA ASP A 7 -3.00 20.80 10.56
C ASP A 7 -3.34 21.62 9.31
N MET A 8 -2.68 21.35 8.17
CA MET A 8 -2.94 22.07 6.91
C MET A 8 -4.14 21.55 6.13
N GLY A 9 -4.72 20.41 6.52
CA GLY A 9 -5.91 19.83 5.90
C GLY A 9 -5.69 19.38 4.46
N ASP A 10 -5.28 18.12 4.29
CA ASP A 10 -5.21 17.48 2.97
C ASP A 10 -6.62 17.09 2.51
N ASP A 11 -7.13 17.76 1.47
CA ASP A 11 -8.49 17.62 0.96
C ASP A 11 -8.63 16.50 -0.10
N ARG A 12 -7.55 15.76 -0.38
CA ARG A 12 -7.58 14.68 -1.37
C ARG A 12 -8.55 13.56 -0.93
N PRO A 13 -9.41 13.07 -1.84
CA PRO A 13 -10.32 11.98 -1.53
C PRO A 13 -9.60 10.73 -1.02
N GLY A 14 -10.06 10.21 0.13
CA GLY A 14 -9.45 9.02 0.75
C GLY A 14 -8.24 9.30 1.63
N VAL A 15 -8.00 10.57 1.98
CA VAL A 15 -7.03 10.98 3.01
C VAL A 15 -7.80 11.40 4.27
N GLY A 16 -7.23 11.13 5.44
CA GLY A 16 -7.81 11.53 6.72
C GLY A 16 -8.87 10.57 7.26
N VAL A 17 -9.68 11.07 8.20
CA VAL A 17 -10.74 10.32 8.86
C VAL A 17 -12.08 10.89 8.42
N ASP A 18 -13.00 10.01 8.05
CA ASP A 18 -14.34 10.39 7.66
C ASP A 18 -15.08 11.05 8.86
N PRO A 19 -15.63 12.25 8.70
CA PRO A 19 -16.18 13.01 9.81
C PRO A 19 -17.47 12.42 10.38
N GLU A 20 -18.22 11.64 9.59
CA GLU A 20 -19.49 11.04 10.00
C GLU A 20 -19.27 9.69 10.70
N THR A 21 -18.51 8.81 10.06
CA THR A 21 -18.27 7.43 10.53
C THR A 21 -17.12 7.32 11.51
N LYS A 22 -16.23 8.34 11.56
CA LYS A 22 -14.97 8.33 12.31
C LYS A 22 -13.99 7.23 11.90
N LEU A 23 -14.21 6.60 10.75
CA LEU A 23 -13.32 5.59 10.20
C LEU A 23 -12.26 6.23 9.30
N PRO A 24 -11.09 5.60 9.11
CA PRO A 24 -10.14 6.01 8.09
C PRO A 24 -10.82 6.12 6.72
N ALA A 25 -10.77 7.30 6.10
CA ALA A 25 -11.22 7.47 4.73
C ALA A 25 -10.24 6.73 3.81
N MET A 26 -10.71 6.00 2.80
CA MET A 26 -9.83 5.29 1.86
C MET A 26 -10.37 5.42 0.44
N SER A 27 -9.50 5.82 -0.48
CA SER A 27 -9.78 5.79 -1.92
C SER A 27 -9.13 4.54 -2.51
N TRP A 28 -9.93 3.72 -3.19
CA TRP A 28 -9.53 2.43 -3.72
C TRP A 28 -9.50 2.47 -5.25
N ALA A 29 -8.37 2.06 -5.83
CA ALA A 29 -8.24 1.82 -7.26
C ALA A 29 -8.42 0.32 -7.54
N ALA A 30 -9.29 -0.01 -8.50
CA ALA A 30 -9.44 -1.38 -8.98
C ALA A 30 -8.25 -1.74 -9.88
N ILE A 31 -7.57 -2.84 -9.56
CA ILE A 31 -6.50 -3.42 -10.36
C ILE A 31 -7.06 -4.69 -11.01
N PRO A 32 -7.24 -4.69 -12.35
CA PRO A 32 -7.66 -5.90 -13.06
C PRO A 32 -6.68 -7.04 -12.84
N GLY A 33 -7.19 -8.26 -12.72
CA GLY A 33 -6.36 -9.44 -12.70
C GLY A 33 -5.64 -9.64 -14.02
N SER A 34 -4.48 -10.30 -13.98
CA SER A 34 -3.72 -10.67 -15.16
C SER A 34 -3.22 -12.11 -15.04
N PRO A 35 -3.42 -12.97 -16.05
CA PRO A 35 -2.86 -14.32 -16.03
C PRO A 35 -1.34 -14.34 -16.23
N ALA A 36 -0.75 -13.25 -16.73
CA ALA A 36 0.66 -13.16 -17.10
C ALA A 36 1.24 -11.77 -16.79
N LEU A 37 1.17 -11.33 -15.54
CA LEU A 37 1.83 -10.10 -15.10
C LEU A 37 3.34 -10.33 -15.07
N LYS A 38 4.10 -9.54 -15.84
CA LYS A 38 5.57 -9.55 -15.82
C LYS A 38 6.08 -9.02 -14.47
N LEU A 39 7.07 -9.71 -13.90
CA LEU A 39 7.78 -9.27 -12.71
C LEU A 39 9.25 -8.94 -13.06
N GLY A 40 9.80 -7.94 -12.37
CA GLY A 40 11.18 -7.50 -12.55
C GLY A 40 11.42 -6.71 -13.85
N GLU A 41 12.60 -6.12 -13.94
CA GLU A 41 13.01 -5.23 -15.02
C GLU A 41 14.28 -5.72 -15.72
N GLY A 42 14.07 -6.62 -16.68
CA GLY A 42 15.12 -7.15 -17.56
C GLY A 42 15.90 -8.33 -16.97
N MET A 43 16.91 -8.75 -17.73
CA MET A 43 17.70 -9.95 -17.43
C MET A 43 18.92 -9.62 -16.58
N ARG A 44 19.31 -10.53 -15.69
CA ARG A 44 20.54 -10.43 -14.90
C ARG A 44 21.75 -10.51 -15.85
N GLY A 45 22.69 -9.57 -15.70
CA GLY A 45 23.88 -9.46 -16.57
C GLY A 45 23.72 -8.58 -17.80
N GLU A 46 22.49 -8.16 -18.14
CA GLU A 46 22.28 -7.10 -19.13
C GLU A 46 22.42 -5.73 -18.49
N ALA A 47 23.06 -4.79 -19.17
CA ALA A 47 23.24 -3.43 -18.66
C ALA A 47 21.91 -2.65 -18.71
N ASN A 48 21.10 -2.77 -17.66
CA ASN A 48 19.99 -1.85 -17.38
C ASN A 48 20.45 -0.84 -16.32
N LEU A 49 20.54 0.45 -16.66
CA LEU A 49 20.96 1.49 -15.72
C LEU A 49 19.88 1.85 -14.69
N ASN A 50 18.64 1.39 -14.89
CA ASN A 50 17.48 1.79 -14.09
C ASN A 50 16.98 0.70 -13.12
N ALA A 51 17.69 -0.43 -12.98
CA ALA A 51 17.26 -1.53 -12.13
C ALA A 51 18.42 -2.04 -11.25
N PHE A 52 18.16 -2.36 -9.99
CA PHE A 52 19.12 -3.07 -9.15
C PHE A 52 19.21 -4.56 -9.52
N ASP A 53 20.28 -5.25 -9.08
CA ASP A 53 20.47 -6.69 -9.38
C ASP A 53 19.39 -7.60 -8.76
N SER A 54 18.71 -7.12 -7.71
CA SER A 54 17.56 -7.80 -7.10
C SER A 54 16.27 -7.66 -7.92
N GLU A 55 16.22 -6.68 -8.82
CA GLU A 55 15.08 -6.42 -9.71
C GLU A 55 15.25 -7.10 -11.07
N ARG A 56 16.42 -7.71 -11.34
CA ARG A 56 16.76 -8.42 -12.57
C ARG A 56 16.78 -9.92 -12.36
N TRP A 57 16.12 -10.65 -13.25
CA TRP A 57 15.91 -12.09 -13.08
C TRP A 57 16.71 -12.87 -14.13
N GLU A 58 16.93 -14.16 -13.91
CA GLU A 58 17.69 -15.00 -14.87
C GLU A 58 16.92 -15.29 -16.15
N ARG A 59 15.59 -15.15 -16.11
CA ARG A 59 14.67 -15.24 -17.24
C ARG A 59 13.49 -14.31 -17.01
N GLU A 60 12.81 -13.94 -18.09
CA GLU A 60 11.50 -13.30 -17.97
C GLU A 60 10.54 -14.27 -17.29
N GLU A 61 9.90 -13.79 -16.22
CA GLU A 61 8.90 -14.55 -15.48
C GLU A 61 7.61 -13.74 -15.43
N THR A 62 6.52 -14.46 -15.54
CA THR A 62 5.18 -13.91 -15.39
C THR A 62 4.42 -14.69 -14.34
N ILE A 63 3.62 -13.98 -13.55
CA ILE A 63 2.72 -14.61 -12.57
C ILE A 63 1.26 -14.32 -12.89
N THR A 64 0.39 -15.22 -12.46
CA THR A 64 -1.05 -14.98 -12.44
C THR A 64 -1.40 -14.20 -11.18
N VAL A 65 -2.06 -13.06 -11.34
CA VAL A 65 -2.55 -12.21 -10.26
C VAL A 65 -4.06 -12.05 -10.43
N GLY A 66 -4.81 -12.29 -9.35
CA GLY A 66 -6.25 -12.02 -9.32
C GLY A 66 -6.56 -10.53 -9.31
N ALA A 67 -7.79 -10.16 -9.64
CA ALA A 67 -8.23 -8.77 -9.48
C ALA A 67 -8.19 -8.37 -8.00
N CYS A 68 -7.72 -7.16 -7.72
CA CYS A 68 -7.65 -6.63 -6.36
C CYS A 68 -7.93 -5.13 -6.33
N TYR A 69 -7.93 -4.56 -5.14
CA TYR A 69 -7.95 -3.12 -4.94
C TYR A 69 -6.69 -2.70 -4.20
N LEU A 70 -6.13 -1.56 -4.58
CA LEU A 70 -5.04 -0.91 -3.84
C LEU A 70 -5.48 0.49 -3.43
N SER A 71 -5.01 0.94 -2.27
CA SER A 71 -5.25 2.31 -1.86
C SER A 71 -4.49 3.26 -2.79
N VAL A 72 -5.14 4.34 -3.20
CA VAL A 72 -4.52 5.35 -4.09
C VAL A 72 -3.40 6.11 -3.36
N TYR A 73 -3.53 6.25 -2.04
CA TYR A 73 -2.56 6.89 -1.17
C TYR A 73 -2.13 5.93 -0.05
N PRO A 74 -0.89 6.07 0.47
CA PRO A 74 -0.49 5.39 1.70
C PRO A 74 -1.34 5.83 2.89
N VAL A 75 -1.38 4.97 3.92
CA VAL A 75 -2.03 5.30 5.20
C VAL A 75 -1.33 6.50 5.86
N THR A 76 -2.12 7.49 6.25
CA THR A 76 -1.64 8.70 6.92
C THR A 76 -1.58 8.53 8.44
N VAL A 77 -0.85 9.44 9.12
CA VAL A 77 -0.70 9.42 10.57
C VAL A 77 -2.06 9.48 11.28
N ILE A 78 -2.98 10.35 10.85
CA ILE A 78 -4.30 10.50 11.49
C ILE A 78 -5.18 9.26 11.30
N GLN A 79 -5.10 8.59 10.15
CA GLN A 79 -5.79 7.32 9.90
C GLN A 79 -5.23 6.20 10.78
N TYR A 80 -3.91 6.15 10.92
CA TYR A 80 -3.26 5.20 11.81
C TYR A 80 -3.56 5.48 13.29
N GLN A 81 -3.65 6.76 13.70
CA GLN A 81 -4.09 7.13 15.04
C GLN A 81 -5.51 6.65 15.34
N ALA A 82 -6.41 6.61 14.36
CA ALA A 82 -7.74 6.02 14.53
C ALA A 82 -7.68 4.51 14.82
N PHE A 83 -6.76 3.77 14.18
CA PHE A 83 -6.50 2.36 14.50
C PHE A 83 -6.00 2.18 15.94
N VAL A 84 -5.03 3.00 16.37
CA VAL A 84 -4.52 2.97 17.75
C VAL A 84 -5.62 3.29 18.76
N ALA A 85 -6.39 4.35 18.53
CA ALA A 85 -7.49 4.77 19.42
C ALA A 85 -8.60 3.72 19.52
N ALA A 86 -8.78 2.89 18.50
CA ALA A 86 -9.73 1.77 18.49
C ALA A 86 -9.23 0.51 19.22
N GLY A 87 -8.05 0.55 19.85
CA GLY A 87 -7.46 -0.60 20.54
C GLY A 87 -6.79 -1.59 19.58
N GLY A 88 -6.30 -1.12 18.44
CA GLY A 88 -5.77 -1.97 17.38
C GLY A 88 -4.54 -2.80 17.78
N TYR A 89 -3.79 -2.36 18.80
CA TYR A 89 -2.65 -3.09 19.34
C TYR A 89 -3.04 -4.12 20.40
N GLU A 90 -4.19 -3.91 21.02
CA GLU A 90 -4.70 -4.71 22.12
C GLU A 90 -5.51 -5.92 21.63
N ASP A 91 -5.95 -5.88 20.38
CA ASP A 91 -6.81 -6.90 19.77
C ASP A 91 -6.02 -7.87 18.87
N GLN A 92 -5.68 -9.03 19.42
CA GLN A 92 -4.84 -10.05 18.78
C GLN A 92 -5.39 -10.55 17.44
N ARG A 93 -6.68 -10.40 17.14
CA ARG A 93 -7.25 -10.89 15.86
C ARG A 93 -6.66 -10.22 14.62
N TRP A 94 -6.03 -9.04 14.79
CA TRP A 94 -5.37 -8.30 13.71
C TRP A 94 -3.91 -8.68 13.50
N TRP A 95 -3.34 -9.48 14.39
CA TRP A 95 -1.92 -9.79 14.43
C TRP A 95 -1.68 -11.29 14.23
N THR A 96 -0.62 -11.62 13.52
CA THR A 96 -0.14 -13.00 13.44
C THR A 96 0.54 -13.40 14.75
N ASP A 97 0.81 -14.69 14.95
CA ASP A 97 1.53 -15.18 16.13
C ASP A 97 2.95 -14.60 16.26
N ALA A 98 3.53 -14.11 15.17
CA ALA A 98 4.83 -13.45 15.18
C ALA A 98 4.79 -12.01 15.76
N GLY A 99 3.59 -11.46 15.95
CA GLY A 99 3.37 -10.05 16.28
C GLY A 99 3.51 -9.12 15.09
#